data_AF-A0A6B0UJB2-F1
#
_entry.id   AF-A0A6B0UJB2-F1
#
_cell.length_a   1.000
_cell.length_b   1.000
_cell.length_c   1.000
_cell.angle_alpha   90.00
_cell.angle_beta   90.00
_cell.angle_gamma   90.00
#
_symmetry.space_group_name_H-M   'P 1'
#
loop_
_entity.id
_entity.type
_entity.pdbx_description
1 polymer ?
#
loop_
_entity_poly.entity_id
_entity_poly.type
_entity_poly.pdbx_seq_one_letter_code
_entity_poly.pdbx_strand_id
1 'polypeptide(L)'
;PYIGKKKEQDIRKENMFDNSLGSVLLFEARTGVLRTRMYTATFQETDTLCTACHNESETLEHLVFKCTGFRPALPEGETDMDGDIGSAAGDDGRTEEKRVTVTKRRLEDW
;
A
#
# COMPACT_ATOMS: atom_id res chain seq x y z
N PRO A 1 -32.98 29.47 -34.06
CA PRO A 1 -33.08 28.43 -33.01
C PRO A 1 -31.71 28.20 -32.36
N TYR A 2 -31.48 28.83 -31.21
CA TYR A 2 -30.23 28.72 -30.46
C TYR A 2 -30.31 27.48 -29.55
N ILE A 3 -29.46 26.49 -29.80
CA ILE A 3 -29.28 25.33 -28.91
C ILE A 3 -28.46 25.83 -27.72
N GLY A 4 -29.12 25.97 -26.57
CA GLY A 4 -28.50 26.39 -25.32
C GLY A 4 -27.40 25.41 -24.92
N LYS A 5 -26.16 25.89 -24.88
CA LYS A 5 -25.03 25.12 -24.35
C LYS A 5 -25.27 24.87 -22.86
N LYS A 6 -25.49 23.60 -22.50
CA LYS A 6 -25.55 23.14 -21.11
C LYS A 6 -24.19 23.43 -20.49
N LYS A 7 -24.14 24.31 -19.49
CA LYS A 7 -22.91 24.62 -18.76
C LYS A 7 -22.48 23.37 -18.00
N GLU A 8 -21.29 22.86 -18.30
CA GLU A 8 -20.62 21.88 -17.45
C GLU A 8 -20.53 22.46 -16.04
N GLN A 9 -21.22 21.82 -15.11
CA GLN A 9 -21.07 22.15 -13.71
C GLN A 9 -19.72 21.62 -13.29
N ASP A 10 -18.86 22.54 -12.86
CA ASP A 10 -17.55 22.25 -12.28
C ASP A 10 -17.77 21.31 -11.09
N ILE A 11 -17.46 20.02 -11.26
CA ILE A 11 -17.55 19.03 -10.18
C ILE A 11 -16.45 19.40 -9.21
N ARG A 12 -16.83 20.08 -8.12
CA ARG A 12 -15.90 20.37 -7.03
C ARG A 12 -15.34 19.04 -6.55
N LYS A 13 -14.01 18.90 -6.62
CA LYS A 13 -13.28 17.74 -6.11
C LYS A 13 -13.46 17.71 -4.60
N GLU A 14 -14.45 16.99 -4.09
CA GLU A 14 -14.54 16.67 -2.68
C GLU A 14 -13.39 15.72 -2.34
N ASN A 15 -12.44 16.18 -1.53
CA ASN A 15 -11.30 15.38 -1.05
C ASN A 15 -11.72 14.37 0.03
N MET A 16 -12.90 13.74 -0.10
CA MET A 16 -13.39 12.77 0.87
C MET A 16 -12.52 11.50 0.91
N PHE A 17 -11.92 11.14 -0.22
CA PHE A 17 -11.05 9.97 -0.35
C PHE A 17 -9.61 10.38 -0.64
N ASP A 18 -8.69 9.83 0.14
CA ASP A 18 -7.26 10.02 -0.05
C ASP A 18 -6.75 9.10 -1.17
N ASN A 19 -6.59 9.68 -2.36
CA ASN A 19 -6.09 9.02 -3.58
C ASN A 19 -4.57 9.20 -3.76
N SER A 20 -3.81 9.33 -2.67
CA SER A 20 -2.34 9.27 -2.72
C SER A 20 -1.87 7.96 -3.35
N LEU A 21 -0.66 7.98 -3.90
CA LEU A 21 0.01 6.81 -4.47
C LEU A 21 0.02 5.66 -3.45
N GLY A 22 0.40 5.95 -2.20
CA GLY A 22 0.40 4.96 -1.12
C GLY A 22 -0.98 4.34 -0.86
N SER A 23 -2.07 5.11 -0.92
CA SER A 23 -3.43 4.55 -0.79
C SER A 23 -3.78 3.61 -1.94
N VAL A 24 -3.42 3.96 -3.18
CA VAL A 24 -3.67 3.13 -4.37
C VAL A 24 -2.88 1.82 -4.26
N LEU A 25 -1.59 1.91 -3.97
CA LEU A 25 -0.71 0.75 -3.84
C LEU A 25 -1.10 -0.15 -2.67
N LEU A 26 -1.53 0.43 -1.55
CA LEU A 26 -2.03 -0.34 -0.42
C LEU A 26 -3.32 -1.09 -0.79
N PHE A 27 -4.21 -0.48 -1.57
CA PHE A 27 -5.39 -1.16 -2.08
C PHE A 27 -5.02 -2.30 -3.03
N GLU A 28 -4.08 -2.08 -3.95
CA GLU A 28 -3.56 -3.14 -4.84
C GLU A 28 -2.91 -4.28 -4.06
N ALA A 29 -2.16 -3.97 -3.00
CA ALA A 29 -1.55 -4.95 -2.12
C ALA A 29 -2.64 -5.79 -1.41
N ARG A 30 -3.66 -5.15 -0.84
CA ARG A 30 -4.77 -5.85 -0.17
C ARG A 30 -5.57 -6.74 -1.10
N THR A 31 -5.70 -6.36 -2.36
CA THR A 31 -6.43 -7.13 -3.38
C THR A 31 -5.55 -8.13 -4.13
N GLY A 32 -4.24 -8.17 -3.84
CA GLY A 32 -3.29 -9.10 -4.45
C GLY A 32 -2.97 -8.80 -5.92
N VAL A 33 -3.25 -7.59 -6.39
CA VAL A 33 -3.00 -7.16 -7.80
C VAL A 33 -1.77 -6.28 -7.93
N LEU A 34 -1.08 -5.98 -6.82
CA LEU A 34 0.15 -5.19 -6.81
C LEU A 34 1.21 -5.85 -7.70
N ARG A 35 1.67 -5.13 -8.70
CA ARG A 35 2.61 -5.64 -9.72
C ARG A 35 4.06 -5.53 -9.24
N THR A 36 4.43 -6.35 -8.27
CA THR A 36 5.82 -6.41 -7.81
C THR A 36 6.75 -7.01 -8.89
N ARG A 37 8.06 -6.81 -8.77
CA ARG A 37 9.05 -7.44 -9.66
C ARG A 37 8.93 -8.95 -9.71
N MET A 38 8.63 -9.59 -8.58
CA MET A 38 8.40 -11.02 -8.56
C MET A 38 7.17 -11.41 -9.39
N TYR A 39 6.10 -10.61 -9.34
CA TYR A 39 4.94 -10.84 -10.22
C TYR A 39 5.31 -10.67 -11.70
N THR A 40 6.05 -9.61 -12.07
CA THR A 40 6.45 -9.39 -13.47
C THR A 40 7.44 -10.44 -13.97
N ALA A 41 8.31 -10.96 -13.11
CA ALA A 41 9.29 -12.00 -13.42
C ALA A 41 8.65 -13.31 -13.91
N THR A 42 7.37 -13.55 -13.58
CA THR A 42 6.64 -14.74 -14.06
C THR A 42 6.28 -14.66 -15.55
N PHE A 43 6.24 -13.45 -16.13
CA PHE A 43 5.86 -13.22 -17.53
C PHE A 43 7.00 -12.64 -18.38
N GLN A 44 8.03 -12.07 -17.75
CA GLN A 44 9.18 -11.45 -18.39
C GLN A 44 10.45 -11.81 -17.63
N GLU A 45 11.54 -12.16 -18.33
CA GLU A 45 12.85 -12.33 -17.70
C GLU A 45 13.38 -10.98 -17.20
N THR A 46 12.99 -10.64 -15.98
CA THR A 46 13.34 -9.39 -15.30
C THR A 46 13.95 -9.71 -13.95
N ASP A 47 14.77 -8.79 -13.46
CA ASP A 47 15.32 -8.92 -12.12
C ASP A 47 14.19 -8.94 -11.08
N THR A 48 14.37 -9.78 -10.07
CA THR A 48 13.39 -9.97 -8.99
C THR A 48 13.71 -9.09 -7.79
N LEU A 49 14.85 -8.41 -7.75
CA LEU A 49 15.26 -7.57 -6.62
C LEU A 49 14.31 -6.38 -6.41
N CYS A 50 14.10 -6.05 -5.14
CA CYS A 50 13.33 -4.91 -4.70
C CYS A 50 13.95 -3.59 -5.18
N THR A 51 13.16 -2.75 -5.83
CA THR A 51 13.62 -1.44 -6.36
C THR A 51 14.03 -0.46 -5.26
N ALA A 52 13.55 -0.66 -4.02
CA ALA A 52 13.86 0.23 -2.92
C ALA A 52 15.17 -0.20 -2.20
N CYS A 53 15.28 -1.46 -1.79
CA CYS A 53 16.42 -1.93 -1.00
C CYS A 53 17.52 -2.62 -1.81
N HIS A 54 17.22 -3.09 -3.03
CA HIS A 54 18.12 -3.84 -3.92
C HIS A 54 18.80 -5.07 -3.28
N ASN A 55 18.26 -5.59 -2.17
CA ASN A 55 18.90 -6.66 -1.39
C ASN A 55 18.09 -7.96 -1.35
N GLU A 56 16.76 -7.86 -1.33
CA GLU A 56 15.84 -9.00 -1.30
C GLU A 56 14.90 -8.94 -2.50
N SER A 57 14.22 -10.05 -2.80
CA SER A 57 13.23 -10.11 -3.87
C SER A 57 12.00 -9.24 -3.55
N GLU A 58 11.49 -8.55 -4.57
CA GLU A 58 10.32 -7.70 -4.47
C GLU A 58 9.05 -8.54 -4.40
N THR A 59 8.72 -8.95 -3.19
CA THR A 59 7.46 -9.59 -2.85
C THR A 59 6.56 -8.61 -2.11
N LEU A 60 5.26 -8.89 -2.09
CA LEU A 60 4.31 -8.10 -1.33
C LEU A 60 4.66 -8.09 0.17
N GLU A 61 5.04 -9.25 0.72
CA GLU A 61 5.50 -9.35 2.11
C GLU A 61 6.75 -8.50 2.36
N HIS A 62 7.71 -8.52 1.44
CA HIS A 62 8.91 -7.69 1.57
C HIS A 62 8.54 -6.21 1.56
N LEU A 63 7.80 -5.73 0.56
CA LEU A 63 7.41 -4.32 0.44
C LEU A 63 6.64 -3.84 1.68
N VAL A 64 5.65 -4.62 2.12
CA VAL A 64 4.74 -4.23 3.21
C VAL A 64 5.38 -4.39 4.58
N PHE A 65 6.15 -5.45 4.84
CA PHE A 65 6.56 -5.81 6.20
C PHE A 65 8.06 -5.84 6.46
N LYS A 66 8.93 -5.86 5.45
CA LYS A 66 10.38 -6.11 5.67
C LYS A 66 11.30 -5.07 5.04
N CYS A 67 10.83 -4.35 4.02
CA CYS A 67 11.67 -3.48 3.22
C CYS A 67 12.25 -2.32 4.03
N THR A 68 13.56 -2.29 4.18
CA THR A 68 14.30 -1.21 4.86
C THR A 68 14.58 -0.01 3.96
N GLY A 69 14.26 -0.11 2.67
CA GLY A 69 14.46 0.96 1.69
C GLY A 69 13.43 2.10 1.77
N PHE A 70 12.25 1.84 2.34
CA PHE A 70 11.19 2.85 2.45
C PHE A 70 11.27 3.65 3.75
N ARG A 71 10.82 4.91 3.71
CA ARG A 71 10.63 5.73 4.91
C ARG A 71 9.13 5.97 5.16
N PRO A 72 8.70 6.07 6.43
CA PRO A 72 9.44 5.80 7.66
C PRO A 72 9.75 4.30 7.84
N ALA A 73 10.74 3.96 8.66
CA ALA A 73 10.98 2.57 9.04
C ALA A 73 9.76 2.00 9.78
N LEU A 74 9.52 0.69 9.63
CA LEU A 74 8.54 0.00 10.46
C LEU A 74 8.94 0.10 11.94
N PRO A 75 7.97 0.25 12.86
CA PRO A 75 8.27 0.15 14.28
C PRO A 75 8.83 -1.25 14.56
N GLU A 76 10.03 -1.30 15.12
CA GLU A 76 10.64 -2.55 15.60
C GLU A 76 9.89 -3.02 16.84
N GLY A 77 9.03 -4.02 16.66
CA GLY A 77 8.23 -4.63 17.72
C GLY A 77 7.02 -5.35 17.15
N GLU A 78 6.85 -6.60 17.57
CA GLU A 78 5.79 -7.58 17.23
C GLU A 78 5.93 -8.31 15.88
N THR A 79 7.10 -8.93 15.70
CA THR A 79 7.18 -10.28 15.13
C THR A 79 6.62 -11.28 16.15
N ASP A 80 5.32 -11.56 16.10
CA ASP A 80 4.76 -12.87 16.42
C ASP A 80 3.31 -12.89 15.92
N MET A 81 3.17 -13.11 14.61
CA MET A 81 1.88 -13.42 13.98
C MET A 81 1.56 -14.92 14.11
N ASP A 82 1.83 -15.51 15.28
CA ASP A 82 1.31 -16.83 15.67
C ASP A 82 0.20 -16.69 16.72
N GLY A 83 -0.43 -15.50 16.75
CA GLY A 83 -1.59 -15.18 17.56
C GLY A 83 -2.88 -15.58 16.86
N ASP A 84 -3.40 -16.74 17.24
CA ASP A 84 -4.77 -17.21 17.08
C ASP A 84 -5.82 -16.09 16.83
N ILE A 85 -6.53 -16.18 15.70
CA ILE A 85 -7.62 -15.29 15.25
C ILE A 85 -8.85 -15.31 16.20
N GLY A 86 -8.76 -15.95 17.37
CA GLY A 86 -9.85 -16.13 18.33
C GLY A 86 -9.78 -15.33 19.63
N SER A 87 -8.67 -14.67 19.98
CA SER A 87 -8.54 -14.13 21.34
C SER A 87 -9.04 -12.68 21.47
N ALA A 88 -10.22 -12.57 22.05
CA ALA A 88 -10.80 -11.34 22.60
C ALA A 88 -9.93 -10.78 23.74
N ALA A 89 -8.83 -10.12 23.40
CA ALA A 89 -8.13 -9.19 24.26
C ALA A 89 -8.16 -7.84 23.54
N GLY A 90 -8.65 -6.80 24.22
CA GLY A 90 -8.95 -5.50 23.63
C GLY A 90 -7.70 -4.75 23.18
N ASP A 91 -7.18 -5.12 22.01
CA ASP A 91 -6.24 -4.31 21.25
C ASP A 91 -7.03 -3.26 20.46
N ASP A 92 -6.57 -2.03 20.56
CA ASP A 92 -7.30 -0.85 20.13
C ASP A 92 -7.25 -0.76 18.60
N GLY A 93 -8.36 -0.46 17.92
CA GLY A 93 -8.35 -0.15 16.48
C GLY A 93 -7.36 0.98 16.10
N ARG A 94 -6.80 1.66 17.11
CA ARG A 94 -5.71 2.63 17.04
C ARG A 94 -4.36 2.04 16.65
N THR A 95 -4.03 0.79 17.01
CA THR A 95 -2.74 0.16 16.66
C THR A 95 -2.77 -0.33 15.21
N GLU A 96 -3.88 -0.88 14.75
CA GLU A 96 -4.12 -1.21 13.34
C GLU A 96 -4.10 0.04 12.44
N GLU A 97 -4.77 1.13 12.85
CA GLU A 97 -4.80 2.40 12.09
C GLU A 97 -3.39 3.00 11.91
N LYS A 98 -2.53 2.92 12.93
CA LYS A 98 -1.13 3.35 12.85
C LYS A 98 -0.34 2.50 11.85
N ARG A 99 -0.51 1.18 11.89
CA ARG A 99 0.16 0.24 10.96
C ARG A 99 -0.23 0.53 9.52
N VAL A 100 -1.53 0.70 9.26
CA VAL A 100 -2.05 1.07 7.93
C VAL A 100 -1.46 2.41 7.45
N THR A 101 -1.41 3.42 8.33
CA THR A 101 -0.86 4.73 7.99
C THR A 101 0.64 4.68 7.68
N VAL A 102 1.40 3.88 8.43
CA VAL A 102 2.85 3.68 8.21
C VAL A 102 3.11 2.95 6.89
N THR A 103 2.42 1.84 6.64
CA THR A 103 2.55 1.09 5.38
C THR A 103 2.19 1.95 4.19
N LYS A 104 1.10 2.72 4.29
CA LYS A 104 0.69 3.66 3.26
C LYS A 104 1.81 4.64 2.92
N ARG A 105 2.38 5.33 3.92
CA ARG A 105 3.47 6.30 3.70
C ARG A 105 4.71 5.65 3.09
N ARG A 106 5.04 4.43 3.51
CA ARG A 106 6.16 3.68 2.93
C ARG A 106 5.95 3.39 1.45
N LEU A 107 4.72 3.05 1.06
CA LEU A 107 4.36 2.85 -0.34
C LEU A 107 4.31 4.16 -1.15
N GLU A 108 4.25 5.33 -0.51
CA GLU A 108 4.41 6.60 -1.24
C GLU A 108 5.84 6.79 -1.77
N ASP A 109 6.83 6.10 -1.19
CA ASP A 109 8.24 6.13 -1.59
C ASP A 109 8.62 5.03 -2.61
N TRP A 110 7.67 4.18 -3.05
CA TRP A 110 7.88 3.12 -4.06
C TRP A 110 7.72 3.63 -5.48
#